data_AF-A0A6J4MV12-F1
#
_entry.id   AF-A0A6J4MV12-F1
#
_cell.length_a   1.000
_cell.length_b   1.000
_cell.length_c   1.000
_cell.angle_alpha   90.00
_cell.angle_beta   90.00
_cell.angle_gamma   90.00
#
_symmetry.space_group_name_H-M   'P 1'
#
loop_
_entity.id
_entity.type
_entity.pdbx_description
1 polymer ?
#
loop_
_entity_poly.entity_id
_entity_poly.type
_entity_poly.pdbx_seq_one_letter_code
_entity_poly.pdbx_strand_id
1 'polypeptide(L)'
;MDALDRLYRRIATALARDPGRALTIGDLYQEVVPYRLIRSELGFAELAEYEHALLRLLSGEREYLETDRAEVMDEFRRELQAPNPILGIYRDYAEVGVQPNPFAQPPQPDPTAPPVVASAPAPASARTPSAAKAEKAADAAPPAEPPRPRPKPCPACRSPLPVERQARFCPFCGKVLVPVPCADCSAMLEPEWSFCATCGAPRTAGAGSPPASRPEQRLR
;
A
#
# COMPACT_ATOMS: atom_id res chain seq x y z
N MET A 1 15.82 18.63 -5.59
CA MET A 1 14.80 17.72 -6.15
C MET A 1 13.50 17.95 -5.41
N ASP A 2 12.50 18.41 -6.14
CA ASP A 2 11.16 18.69 -5.65
C ASP A 2 10.33 17.39 -5.52
N ALA A 3 9.18 17.44 -4.85
CA ALA A 3 8.26 16.31 -4.69
C ALA A 3 7.81 15.72 -6.04
N LEU A 4 7.64 16.57 -7.05
CA LEU A 4 7.31 16.19 -8.43
C LEU A 4 8.42 15.34 -9.08
N ASP A 5 9.70 15.69 -8.86
CA ASP A 5 10.85 14.90 -9.37
C ASP A 5 10.89 13.49 -8.77
N ARG A 6 10.55 13.40 -7.47
CA ARG A 6 10.55 12.14 -6.72
C ARG A 6 9.42 11.22 -7.20
N LEU A 7 8.23 11.78 -7.43
CA LEU A 7 7.09 11.10 -8.03
C LEU A 7 7.41 10.57 -9.42
N TYR A 8 7.91 11.42 -10.32
CA TYR A 8 8.26 11.03 -11.69
C TYR A 8 9.31 9.91 -11.69
N ARG A 9 10.38 10.03 -10.89
CA ARG A 9 11.41 8.98 -10.80
C ARG A 9 10.84 7.63 -10.40
N ARG A 10 9.90 7.61 -9.46
CA ARG A 10 9.27 6.36 -9.03
C ARG A 10 8.46 5.74 -10.16
N ILE A 11 7.69 6.56 -10.87
CA ILE A 11 6.89 6.16 -12.03
C ILE A 11 7.80 5.64 -13.17
N ALA A 12 8.85 6.38 -13.51
CA ALA A 12 9.84 5.98 -14.51
C ALA A 12 10.55 4.67 -14.14
N THR A 13 10.87 4.47 -12.85
CA THR A 13 11.46 3.20 -12.37
C THR A 13 10.49 2.03 -12.48
N ALA A 14 9.20 2.27 -12.23
CA ALA A 14 8.17 1.25 -12.38
C ALA A 14 7.98 0.86 -13.86
N LEU A 15 7.95 1.85 -14.76
CA LEU A 15 7.84 1.65 -16.20
C LEU A 15 9.07 1.00 -16.82
N ALA A 16 10.27 1.31 -16.33
CA ALA A 16 11.48 0.63 -16.76
C ALA A 16 11.49 -0.87 -16.44
N ARG A 17 10.72 -1.29 -15.44
CA ARG A 17 10.57 -2.71 -15.06
C ARG A 17 9.61 -3.47 -15.96
N ASP A 18 8.63 -2.78 -16.53
CA ASP A 18 7.58 -3.34 -17.40
C ASP A 18 7.34 -2.44 -18.62
N PRO A 19 8.31 -2.36 -19.55
CA PRO A 19 8.21 -1.50 -20.71
C PRO A 19 7.11 -2.01 -21.66
N GLY A 20 6.09 -1.19 -21.89
CA GLY A 20 4.95 -1.52 -22.76
C GLY A 20 3.64 -1.75 -22.02
N ARG A 21 3.64 -1.71 -20.68
CA ARG A 21 2.40 -1.64 -19.90
C ARG A 21 1.67 -0.33 -20.20
N ALA A 22 0.43 -0.44 -20.70
CA ALA A 22 -0.49 0.70 -20.73
C ALA A 22 -0.83 1.08 -19.29
N LEU A 23 -0.58 2.34 -18.92
CA LEU A 23 -0.96 2.89 -17.63
C LEU A 23 -2.16 3.79 -17.82
N THR A 24 -3.09 3.72 -16.87
CA THR A 24 -4.16 4.71 -16.69
C THR A 24 -3.87 5.61 -15.49
N ILE A 25 -4.60 6.72 -15.37
CA ILE A 25 -4.56 7.55 -14.16
C ILE A 25 -4.90 6.71 -12.92
N GLY A 26 -5.86 5.78 -13.04
CA GLY A 26 -6.22 4.80 -12.02
C GLY A 26 -5.02 3.96 -11.55
N ASP A 27 -4.31 3.36 -12.51
CA ASP A 27 -3.14 2.55 -12.23
C ASP A 27 -2.03 3.32 -11.50
N LEU A 28 -1.85 4.60 -11.84
CA LEU A 28 -0.84 5.45 -11.20
C LEU A 28 -1.06 5.54 -9.70
N TYR A 29 -2.24 5.98 -9.24
CA TYR A 29 -2.46 6.20 -7.79
C TYR A 29 -2.80 4.92 -7.01
N GLN A 30 -3.22 3.83 -7.68
CA GLN A 30 -3.56 2.57 -7.01
C GLN A 30 -2.37 1.60 -6.93
N GLU A 31 -1.56 1.52 -7.98
CA GLU A 31 -0.52 0.49 -8.09
C GLU A 31 0.90 1.05 -8.10
N VAL A 32 1.15 2.13 -8.86
CA VAL A 32 2.51 2.63 -9.10
C VAL A 32 2.99 3.51 -7.94
N VAL A 33 2.15 4.46 -7.53
CA VAL A 33 2.44 5.46 -6.49
C VAL A 33 1.29 5.57 -5.47
N PRO A 34 0.89 4.48 -4.79
CA PRO A 34 -0.14 4.53 -3.77
C PRO A 34 0.33 5.31 -2.54
N TYR A 35 -0.42 6.37 -2.19
CA TYR A 35 -0.08 7.34 -1.12
C TYR A 35 0.47 6.69 0.16
N ARG A 36 -0.20 5.65 0.68
CA ARG A 36 0.20 5.01 1.94
C ARG A 36 1.59 4.38 1.90
N LEU A 37 2.02 3.89 0.74
CA LEU A 37 3.34 3.25 0.60
C LEU A 37 4.44 4.29 0.40
N ILE A 38 4.16 5.38 -0.31
CA ILE A 38 5.18 6.33 -0.75
C ILE A 38 5.28 7.58 0.13
N ARG A 39 4.31 7.88 1.00
CA ARG A 39 4.31 9.12 1.80
C ARG A 39 5.60 9.31 2.60
N SER A 40 6.09 8.26 3.24
CA SER A 40 7.29 8.30 4.07
C SER A 40 8.56 8.29 3.23
N GLU A 41 8.54 7.62 2.07
CA GLU A 41 9.68 7.52 1.15
C GLU A 41 9.92 8.84 0.39
N LEU A 42 8.84 9.52 -0.03
CA LEU A 42 8.92 10.75 -0.84
C LEU A 42 8.75 12.03 -0.01
N GLY A 43 8.50 11.89 1.29
CA GLY A 43 8.45 13.00 2.25
C GLY A 43 7.15 13.80 2.24
N PHE A 44 6.02 13.19 1.86
CA PHE A 44 4.71 13.85 1.93
C PHE A 44 4.20 13.86 3.36
N ALA A 45 3.99 15.04 3.92
CA ALA A 45 3.41 15.21 5.25
C ALA A 45 1.91 14.93 5.25
N GLU A 46 1.23 15.39 4.19
CA GLU A 46 -0.23 15.36 4.07
C GLU A 46 -0.70 14.73 2.76
N LEU A 47 -1.96 14.31 2.73
CA LEU A 47 -2.59 13.80 1.51
C LEU A 47 -2.71 14.91 0.45
N ALA A 48 -3.07 16.13 0.85
CA ALA A 48 -3.21 17.26 -0.06
C ALA A 48 -1.91 17.59 -0.80
N GLU A 49 -0.76 17.48 -0.13
CA GLU A 49 0.56 17.70 -0.76
C GLU A 49 0.83 16.67 -1.86
N TYR A 50 0.49 15.41 -1.60
CA TYR A 50 0.56 14.33 -2.59
C TYR A 50 -0.41 14.56 -3.75
N GLU A 51 -1.68 14.86 -3.48
CA GLU A 51 -2.69 15.07 -4.52
C GLU A 51 -2.36 16.28 -5.39
N HIS A 52 -1.84 17.35 -4.78
CA HIS A 52 -1.35 18.51 -5.51
C HIS A 52 -0.15 18.18 -6.40
N ALA A 53 0.84 17.43 -5.89
CA ALA A 53 1.98 16.99 -6.68
C ALA A 53 1.58 16.05 -7.82
N LEU A 54 0.62 15.14 -7.58
CA LEU A 54 0.09 14.24 -8.61
C LEU A 54 -0.68 15.03 -9.67
N LEU A 55 -1.52 15.99 -9.29
CA LEU A 55 -2.28 16.81 -10.22
C LEU A 55 -1.37 17.69 -11.08
N ARG A 56 -0.29 18.25 -10.50
CA ARG A 56 0.78 18.95 -11.25
C ARG A 56 1.47 18.05 -12.25
N LEU A 57 1.73 16.80 -11.88
CA LEU A 57 2.33 15.83 -12.79
C LEU A 57 1.39 15.50 -13.97
N LEU A 58 0.09 15.30 -13.69
CA LEU A 58 -0.93 14.98 -14.69
C LEU A 58 -1.30 16.16 -15.60
N SER A 59 -1.07 17.40 -15.16
CA SER A 59 -1.27 18.61 -16.00
C SER A 59 -0.16 18.81 -17.04
N GLY A 60 0.84 17.91 -17.06
CA GLY A 60 1.99 17.94 -17.96
C GLY A 60 3.10 18.86 -17.47
N GLU A 61 3.14 19.19 -16.18
CA GLU A 61 4.18 20.06 -15.67
C GLU A 61 5.57 19.44 -15.89
N ARG A 62 6.45 20.21 -16.51
CA ARG A 62 7.83 19.79 -16.89
C ARG A 62 7.87 18.62 -17.88
N GLU A 63 6.77 18.42 -18.62
CA GLU A 63 6.65 17.44 -19.69
C GLU A 63 6.93 16.00 -19.20
N TYR A 64 6.66 15.70 -17.93
CA TYR A 64 6.94 14.39 -17.32
C TYR A 64 5.97 13.31 -17.74
N LEU A 65 4.68 13.64 -17.77
CA LEU A 65 3.63 12.76 -18.22
C LEU A 65 2.81 13.46 -19.30
N GLU A 66 2.40 12.66 -20.28
CA GLU A 66 1.40 13.02 -21.28
C GLU A 66 0.17 12.14 -21.06
N THR A 67 -1.01 12.73 -21.09
CA THR A 67 -2.25 11.95 -21.07
C THR A 67 -2.76 11.76 -22.50
N ASP A 68 -3.42 10.65 -22.77
CA ASP A 68 -4.01 10.33 -24.09
C ASP A 68 -4.96 11.45 -24.59
N ARG A 69 -5.69 12.07 -23.66
CA ARG A 69 -6.68 13.12 -23.94
C ARG A 69 -6.16 14.50 -23.53
N ALA A 70 -5.73 15.31 -24.50
CA ALA A 70 -5.22 16.67 -24.24
C ALA A 70 -6.21 17.58 -23.47
N GLU A 71 -7.52 17.44 -23.72
CA GLU A 71 -8.58 18.16 -23.00
C GLU A 71 -8.53 17.95 -21.48
N VAL A 72 -8.13 16.75 -21.04
CA VAL A 72 -8.03 16.38 -19.63
C VAL A 72 -6.84 17.09 -18.98
N MET A 73 -5.71 17.23 -19.69
CA MET A 73 -4.57 18.00 -19.20
C MET A 73 -4.90 19.48 -19.03
N ASP A 74 -5.65 20.04 -19.99
CA ASP A 74 -6.10 21.43 -19.91
C ASP A 74 -7.04 21.65 -18.73
N GLU A 75 -7.94 20.70 -18.44
CA GLU A 75 -8.81 20.74 -17.27
C GLU A 75 -8.00 20.74 -15.97
N PHE A 76 -7.03 19.82 -15.82
CA PHE A 76 -6.15 19.79 -14.65
C PHE A 76 -5.34 21.08 -14.48
N ARG A 77 -4.92 21.70 -15.59
CA ARG A 77 -4.21 22.98 -15.56
C ARG A 77 -5.12 24.13 -15.13
N ARG A 78 -6.37 24.17 -15.60
CA ARG A 78 -7.37 25.15 -15.15
C ARG A 78 -7.66 24.99 -13.67
N GLU A 79 -7.83 23.75 -13.21
CA GLU A 79 -8.13 23.47 -11.81
C GLU A 79 -6.99 23.92 -10.88
N LEU A 80 -5.72 23.68 -11.25
CA LEU A 80 -4.56 24.17 -10.49
C LEU A 80 -4.46 25.69 -10.41
N GLN A 81 -5.06 26.43 -11.35
CA GLN A 81 -5.09 27.89 -11.34
C GLN A 81 -6.32 28.45 -10.61
N ALA A 82 -7.28 27.60 -10.23
CA ALA A 82 -8.45 28.02 -9.49
C ALA A 82 -8.06 28.51 -8.08
N PRO A 83 -8.78 29.49 -7.51
CA PRO A 83 -8.51 29.98 -6.15
C PRO A 83 -8.74 28.91 -5.08
N ASN A 84 -9.60 27.92 -5.34
CA ASN A 84 -9.88 26.78 -4.47
C ASN A 84 -9.83 25.49 -5.31
N PRO A 85 -8.63 24.94 -5.56
CA PRO A 85 -8.45 23.80 -6.47
C PRO A 85 -8.97 22.50 -5.86
N ILE A 86 -9.69 21.72 -6.66
CA ILE A 86 -10.15 20.36 -6.34
C ILE A 86 -9.04 19.37 -6.69
N LEU A 87 -8.19 19.07 -5.73
CA LEU A 87 -7.01 18.22 -5.94
C LEU A 87 -7.38 16.78 -6.34
N GLY A 88 -8.56 16.29 -5.97
CA GLY A 88 -9.04 14.93 -6.25
C GLY A 88 -9.67 14.72 -7.63
N ILE A 89 -9.75 15.75 -8.49
CA ILE A 89 -10.46 15.72 -9.78
C ILE A 89 -9.94 14.61 -10.73
N TYR A 90 -8.66 14.23 -10.59
CA TYR A 90 -8.05 13.15 -11.39
C TYR A 90 -8.75 11.79 -11.24
N ARG A 91 -9.51 11.57 -10.16
CA ARG A 91 -10.22 10.31 -9.91
C ARG A 91 -11.37 10.07 -10.89
N ASP A 92 -11.98 11.14 -11.40
CA ASP A 92 -13.06 11.06 -12.38
C ASP A 92 -12.54 10.64 -13.77
N TYR A 93 -11.24 10.78 -13.98
CA TYR A 93 -10.53 10.42 -15.22
C TYR A 93 -9.68 9.14 -15.05
N ALA A 94 -10.02 8.27 -14.10
CA ALA A 94 -9.22 7.09 -13.76
C ALA A 94 -8.94 6.16 -14.96
N GLU A 95 -9.81 6.12 -15.97
CA GLU A 95 -9.66 5.27 -17.16
C GLU A 95 -8.78 5.88 -18.26
N VAL A 96 -8.41 7.17 -18.13
CA VAL A 96 -7.62 7.86 -19.15
C VAL A 96 -6.18 7.33 -19.14
N GLY A 97 -5.70 6.97 -20.33
CA GLY A 97 -4.33 6.51 -20.55
C GLY A 97 -3.31 7.61 -20.28
N VAL A 98 -2.18 7.22 -19.71
CA VAL A 98 -1.04 8.10 -19.42
C VAL A 98 0.24 7.46 -19.92
N GLN A 99 1.09 8.28 -20.53
CA GLN A 99 2.38 7.87 -21.05
C GLN A 99 3.47 8.72 -20.39
N PRO A 100 4.54 8.10 -19.87
CA PRO A 100 5.71 8.83 -19.43
C PRO A 100 6.44 9.41 -20.64
N ASN A 101 6.88 10.66 -20.56
CA ASN A 101 7.80 11.17 -21.56
C ASN A 101 9.20 10.58 -21.27
N PRO A 102 9.79 9.77 -22.19
CA PRO A 102 11.09 9.16 -21.98
C PRO A 102 12.25 10.16 -22.09
N PHE A 103 12.00 11.33 -22.69
CA PHE A 103 13.01 12.39 -22.85
C PHE A 103 13.06 13.36 -21.68
N ALA A 104 12.04 13.35 -20.81
CA ALA A 104 11.98 14.25 -19.69
C ALA A 104 12.91 13.75 -18.57
N GLN A 105 14.08 14.38 -18.45
CA GLN A 105 15.05 13.99 -17.44
C GLN A 105 14.90 14.89 -16.21
N PRO A 106 14.71 14.34 -15.00
CA PRO A 106 14.74 15.16 -13.81
C PRO A 106 16.13 15.78 -13.68
N PRO A 107 16.23 17.03 -13.18
CA PRO A 107 17.48 17.73 -13.01
C PRO A 107 18.45 16.81 -12.27
N GLN A 108 19.51 16.45 -12.97
CA GLN A 108 20.58 15.65 -12.39
C GLN A 108 21.21 16.52 -11.30
N PRO A 109 21.49 15.96 -10.12
CA PRO A 109 22.24 16.71 -9.12
C PRO A 109 23.60 17.05 -9.73
N ASP A 110 23.99 18.33 -9.69
CA ASP A 110 25.28 18.77 -10.21
C ASP A 110 26.42 17.91 -9.63
N PRO A 111 27.24 17.26 -10.47
CA PRO A 111 28.33 16.40 -10.00
C PRO A 111 29.46 17.19 -9.30
N THR A 112 29.38 18.53 -9.31
CA THR A 112 30.34 19.44 -8.66
C THR A 112 29.93 19.83 -7.25
N ALA A 113 28.71 19.47 -6.80
CA ALA A 113 28.32 19.67 -5.40
C ALA A 113 29.09 18.66 -4.53
N PRO A 114 29.85 19.10 -3.51
CA PRO A 114 30.52 18.19 -2.60
C PRO A 114 29.47 17.29 -1.92
N PRO A 115 29.75 15.99 -1.74
CA PRO A 115 28.79 15.07 -1.15
C PRO A 115 28.43 15.56 0.25
N VAL A 116 27.17 15.95 0.45
CA VAL A 116 26.60 16.05 1.78
C VAL A 116 26.56 14.63 2.34
N VAL A 117 27.51 14.33 3.22
CA VAL A 117 27.58 13.09 3.98
C VAL A 117 26.33 12.99 4.86
N ALA A 118 25.32 12.31 4.35
CA ALA A 118 24.22 11.83 5.17
C ALA A 118 24.80 10.81 6.15
N SER A 119 24.79 11.16 7.44
CA SER A 119 25.15 10.26 8.53
C SER A 119 24.26 9.02 8.49
N ALA A 120 24.83 7.91 8.02
CA ALA A 120 24.28 6.59 8.20
C ALA A 120 24.32 6.21 9.70
N PRO A 121 23.24 5.70 10.30
CA PRO A 121 23.37 4.95 11.54
C PRO A 121 23.98 3.58 11.24
N ALA A 122 25.10 3.30 11.91
CA ALA A 122 25.92 2.12 11.77
C ALA A 122 25.19 0.81 12.18
N PRO A 123 25.56 -0.34 11.59
CA PRO A 123 25.15 -1.65 12.06
C PRO A 123 26.05 -2.14 13.22
N ALA A 124 25.42 -2.67 14.27
CA ALA A 124 26.08 -3.48 15.30
C ALA A 124 25.15 -4.66 15.59
N SER A 125 25.57 -5.90 15.78
CA SER A 125 26.91 -6.47 15.93
C SER A 125 26.79 -7.97 15.65
N ALA A 126 27.77 -8.52 14.94
CA ALA A 126 27.96 -9.96 14.84
C ALA A 126 28.49 -10.50 16.18
N ARG A 127 28.00 -11.67 16.59
CA ARG A 127 28.74 -12.57 17.50
C ARG A 127 28.71 -13.99 16.94
N THR A 128 29.86 -14.42 16.45
CA THR A 128 30.27 -15.82 16.29
C THR A 128 30.84 -16.31 17.64
N PRO A 129 30.83 -17.63 17.92
CA PRO A 129 32.02 -18.47 17.70
C PRO A 129 31.66 -19.83 17.08
N SER A 130 32.41 -20.37 16.10
CA SER A 130 33.74 -21.04 16.14
C SER A 130 33.66 -22.56 16.34
N ALA A 131 34.00 -23.26 15.24
CA ALA A 131 34.48 -24.64 15.00
C ALA A 131 34.53 -25.69 16.13
N ALA A 132 34.11 -26.94 15.86
CA ALA A 132 34.92 -27.98 15.19
C ALA A 132 34.19 -29.36 15.05
N LYS A 133 34.07 -29.80 13.79
CA LYS A 133 34.35 -31.14 13.19
C LYS A 133 33.95 -32.47 13.89
N ALA A 134 33.14 -33.30 13.19
CA ALA A 134 33.31 -34.76 12.93
C ALA A 134 32.04 -35.25 12.17
N GLU A 135 32.09 -35.57 10.89
CA GLU A 135 32.44 -36.86 10.27
C GLU A 135 31.24 -37.82 10.11
N LYS A 136 31.31 -38.58 9.01
CA LYS A 136 30.25 -39.24 8.24
C LYS A 136 30.02 -40.67 8.74
N ALA A 137 28.77 -41.14 8.85
CA ALA A 137 28.28 -42.42 8.31
C ALA A 137 26.90 -42.85 8.89
N ALA A 138 26.02 -43.20 7.95
CA ALA A 138 25.10 -44.33 7.89
C ALA A 138 24.13 -44.67 9.06
N ASP A 139 22.86 -44.76 8.63
CA ASP A 139 21.83 -45.73 9.00
C ASP A 139 21.21 -45.69 10.41
N ALA A 140 19.98 -45.18 10.46
CA ALA A 140 18.80 -45.78 11.13
C ALA A 140 17.67 -44.75 11.22
N ALA A 141 16.54 -44.98 10.55
CA ALA A 141 15.28 -44.27 10.82
C ALA A 141 14.77 -44.66 12.23
N PRO A 142 14.37 -43.71 13.11
CA PRO A 142 12.94 -43.30 13.27
C PRO A 142 12.76 -41.89 13.94
N PRO A 143 11.58 -41.49 14.47
CA PRO A 143 10.24 -41.37 13.89
C PRO A 143 9.91 -39.91 13.51
N ALA A 144 8.84 -39.73 12.73
CA ALA A 144 8.41 -38.44 12.18
C ALA A 144 8.11 -37.36 13.26
N GLU A 145 8.95 -36.33 13.33
CA GLU A 145 8.63 -35.06 13.98
C GLU A 145 7.48 -34.38 13.18
N PRO A 146 6.44 -33.86 13.83
CA PRO A 146 5.31 -33.25 13.13
C PRO A 146 5.79 -32.07 12.27
N PRO A 147 5.29 -31.93 11.02
CA PRO A 147 5.73 -30.88 10.12
C PRO A 147 5.40 -29.50 10.71
N ARG A 148 6.43 -28.67 10.92
CA ARG A 148 6.26 -27.28 11.31
C ARG A 148 5.40 -26.56 10.27
N PRO A 149 4.31 -25.88 10.65
CA PRO A 149 3.44 -25.20 9.70
C PRO A 149 4.23 -24.11 8.95
N ARG A 150 4.21 -24.17 7.63
CA ARG A 150 4.82 -23.15 6.78
C ARG A 150 3.91 -21.90 6.75
N PRO A 151 4.46 -20.68 6.80
CA PRO A 151 3.68 -19.46 6.68
C PRO A 151 2.98 -19.40 5.33
N LYS A 152 1.66 -19.22 5.34
CA LYS A 152 0.89 -18.95 4.12
C LYS A 152 1.18 -17.51 3.67
N PRO A 153 1.42 -17.26 2.37
CA PRO A 153 1.55 -15.90 1.86
C PRO A 153 0.19 -15.20 1.81
N CYS A 154 0.18 -13.88 1.95
CA CYS A 154 -1.00 -13.07 1.72
C CYS A 154 -1.48 -13.16 0.26
N PRO A 155 -2.79 -13.31 -0.03
CA PRO A 155 -3.29 -13.39 -1.40
C PRO A 155 -3.14 -12.09 -2.21
N ALA A 156 -2.93 -10.94 -1.55
CA ALA A 156 -2.76 -9.65 -2.24
C ALA A 156 -1.29 -9.27 -2.42
N CYS A 157 -0.54 -9.13 -1.33
CA CYS A 157 0.84 -8.64 -1.37
C CYS A 157 1.90 -9.74 -1.31
N ARG A 158 1.49 -11.01 -1.18
CA ARG A 158 2.35 -12.21 -1.08
C ARG A 158 3.34 -12.22 0.09
N SER A 159 3.24 -11.25 1.01
CA SER A 159 4.06 -11.21 2.22
C SER A 159 3.73 -12.39 3.15
N PRO A 160 4.73 -12.95 3.87
CA PRO A 160 4.53 -14.09 4.75
C PRO A 160 3.63 -13.71 5.93
N LEU A 161 2.54 -14.45 6.15
CA LEU A 161 1.67 -14.21 7.29
C LEU A 161 2.23 -14.87 8.55
N PRO A 162 2.08 -14.24 9.73
CA PRO A 162 2.52 -14.81 10.99
C PRO A 162 1.81 -16.16 11.24
N VAL A 163 2.59 -17.20 11.53
CA VAL A 163 2.10 -18.58 11.67
C VAL A 163 1.45 -18.83 13.03
N GLU A 164 1.89 -18.09 14.05
CA GLU A 164 1.52 -18.30 15.44
C GLU A 164 0.12 -17.76 15.78
N ARG A 165 -0.41 -16.84 14.97
CA ARG A 165 -1.74 -16.26 15.15
C ARG A 165 -2.43 -16.10 13.80
N GLN A 166 -3.66 -16.61 13.71
CA GLN A 166 -4.50 -16.42 12.53
C GLN A 166 -4.82 -14.92 12.35
N ALA A 167 -4.04 -14.22 11.53
CA ALA A 167 -4.22 -12.80 11.29
C ALA A 167 -5.53 -12.57 10.50
N ARG A 168 -6.43 -11.74 11.04
CA ARG A 168 -7.66 -11.32 10.34
C ARG A 168 -7.40 -10.29 9.24
N PHE A 169 -6.30 -9.55 9.37
CA PHE A 169 -5.81 -8.57 8.40
C PHE A 169 -4.35 -8.82 8.09
N CYS A 170 -3.92 -8.49 6.88
CA CYS A 170 -2.51 -8.53 6.51
C CYS A 170 -1.76 -7.35 7.15
N PRO A 171 -0.70 -7.57 7.94
CA PRO A 171 0.06 -6.50 8.56
C PRO A 171 0.90 -5.67 7.56
N PHE A 172 1.12 -6.20 6.34
CA PHE A 172 1.95 -5.54 5.32
C PHE A 172 1.13 -4.70 4.33
N CYS A 173 -0.08 -5.14 3.96
CA CYS A 173 -0.93 -4.43 2.99
C CYS A 173 -2.31 -4.02 3.52
N GLY A 174 -2.67 -4.39 4.75
CA GLY A 174 -3.95 -4.03 5.37
C GLY A 174 -5.17 -4.82 4.88
N LYS A 175 -5.03 -5.69 3.87
CA LYS A 175 -6.18 -6.44 3.31
C LYS A 175 -6.78 -7.41 4.33
N VAL A 176 -8.11 -7.49 4.33
CA VAL A 176 -8.88 -8.47 5.11
C VAL A 176 -8.58 -9.87 4.60
N LEU A 177 -8.15 -10.75 5.50
CA LEU A 177 -7.79 -12.15 5.19
C LEU A 177 -8.91 -13.12 5.55
N VAL A 178 -9.73 -12.75 6.52
CA VAL A 178 -10.85 -13.56 7.00
C VAL A 178 -12.09 -12.67 7.05
N PRO A 179 -13.09 -12.90 6.18
CA PRO A 179 -14.36 -12.20 6.28
C PRO A 179 -15.04 -12.55 7.62
N VAL A 180 -15.62 -11.55 8.29
CA VAL A 180 -16.27 -11.74 9.59
C VAL A 180 -17.79 -11.82 9.39
N PRO A 181 -18.43 -12.99 9.58
CA PRO A 181 -19.89 -13.08 9.51
C PRO A 181 -20.53 -12.45 10.76
N CYS A 182 -21.75 -11.93 10.59
CA CYS A 182 -22.60 -11.50 11.70
C CYS A 182 -22.99 -12.69 12.57
N ALA A 183 -22.97 -12.54 13.89
CA ALA A 183 -23.42 -13.59 14.81
C ALA A 183 -24.94 -13.84 14.76
N ASP A 184 -25.74 -12.83 14.40
CA ASP A 184 -27.21 -12.90 14.39
C ASP A 184 -27.79 -13.32 13.03
N CYS A 185 -27.32 -12.74 11.93
CA CYS A 185 -27.89 -12.97 10.60
C CYS A 185 -26.91 -13.54 9.57
N SER A 186 -25.68 -13.87 9.97
CA SER A 186 -24.60 -14.40 9.10
C SER A 186 -24.19 -13.54 7.90
N ALA A 187 -24.70 -12.31 7.77
CA ALA A 187 -24.27 -11.38 6.72
C ALA A 187 -22.78 -11.02 6.90
N MET A 188 -22.07 -10.76 5.80
CA MET A 188 -20.66 -10.39 5.84
C MET A 188 -20.50 -8.97 6.40
N LEU A 189 -19.80 -8.83 7.52
CA LEU A 189 -19.50 -7.53 8.12
C LEU A 189 -18.16 -7.03 7.62
N GLU A 190 -18.14 -5.75 7.24
CA GLU A 190 -16.89 -5.03 7.05
C GLU A 190 -16.17 -4.89 8.39
N PRO A 191 -14.84 -5.07 8.41
CA PRO A 191 -14.08 -5.07 9.65
C PRO A 191 -14.06 -3.73 10.40
N GLU A 192 -14.37 -2.62 9.73
CA GLU A 192 -14.45 -1.29 10.36
C GLU A 192 -15.85 -0.99 10.93
N TRP A 193 -16.84 -1.86 10.68
CA TRP A 193 -18.22 -1.64 11.11
C TRP A 193 -18.43 -2.09 12.56
N SER A 194 -19.08 -1.23 13.33
CA SER A 194 -19.51 -1.52 14.71
C SER A 194 -20.84 -2.29 14.76
N PHE A 195 -21.65 -2.22 13.71
CA PHE A 195 -22.97 -2.84 13.60
C PHE A 195 -23.16 -3.53 12.25
N CYS A 196 -23.98 -4.57 12.21
CA CYS A 196 -24.38 -5.21 10.96
C CYS A 196 -25.32 -4.30 10.15
N ALA A 197 -25.03 -4.06 8.87
CA ALA A 197 -25.92 -3.31 7.98
C ALA A 197 -27.24 -4.03 7.65
N THR A 198 -27.31 -5.36 7.83
CA THR A 198 -28.51 -6.14 7.52
C THR A 198 -29.48 -6.23 8.71
N CYS A 199 -28.98 -6.49 9.93
CA CYS A 199 -29.82 -6.72 11.10
C CYS A 199 -29.64 -5.72 12.25
N GLY A 200 -28.67 -4.80 12.15
CA GLY A 200 -28.38 -3.81 13.20
C GLY A 200 -27.69 -4.37 14.45
N ALA A 201 -27.37 -5.66 14.50
CA ALA A 201 -26.71 -6.26 15.66
C ALA A 201 -25.28 -5.70 15.85
N PRO A 202 -24.86 -5.41 17.10
CA PRO A 202 -23.52 -4.95 17.39
C PRO A 202 -22.49 -6.06 17.13
N ARG A 203 -21.30 -5.68 16.69
CA ARG A 203 -20.21 -6.63 16.47
C ARG A 203 -19.69 -7.13 17.81
N THR A 204 -20.02 -8.37 18.15
CA THR A 204 -19.46 -9.04 19.33
C THR A 204 -17.99 -9.39 19.04
N ALA A 205 -17.07 -8.57 19.56
CA ALA A 205 -15.67 -8.94 19.62
C ALA A 205 -15.57 -10.19 20.50
N GLY A 206 -15.14 -11.31 19.92
CA GLY A 206 -15.21 -12.63 20.54
C GLY A 206 -14.78 -12.66 22.01
N ALA A 207 -15.77 -12.67 22.89
CA ALA A 207 -15.70 -13.13 24.25
C ALA A 207 -17.03 -13.84 24.49
N GLY A 208 -16.95 -15.14 24.78
CA GLY A 208 -18.13 -15.91 25.14
C GLY A 208 -18.77 -15.32 26.38
N SER A 209 -19.92 -14.68 26.20
CA SER A 209 -20.92 -14.53 27.23
C SER A 209 -22.26 -14.89 26.60
N PRO A 210 -23.04 -15.80 27.21
CA PRO A 210 -24.39 -16.07 26.72
C PRO A 210 -25.23 -14.79 26.82
N PRO A 211 -26.21 -14.60 25.92
CA PRO A 211 -27.04 -13.41 25.93
C PRO A 211 -27.80 -13.34 27.26
N ALA A 212 -27.60 -12.24 27.99
CA ALA A 212 -28.46 -11.89 29.11
C ALA A 212 -29.88 -11.70 28.57
N SER A 213 -30.80 -12.52 29.05
CA SER A 213 -32.22 -12.51 28.72
C SER A 213 -32.80 -11.09 28.80
N ARG A 214 -33.50 -10.67 27.74
CA ARG A 214 -34.25 -9.40 27.68
C ARG A 214 -35.17 -9.28 28.90
N PRO A 215 -35.19 -8.16 29.64
CA PRO A 215 -36.29 -7.91 30.55
C PRO A 215 -37.52 -7.58 29.70
N GLU A 216 -38.55 -8.40 29.87
CA GLU A 216 -39.85 -8.23 29.27
C GLU A 216 -40.44 -6.85 29.57
N GLN A 217 -41.15 -6.33 28.58
CA GLN A 217 -41.99 -5.15 28.66
C GLN A 217 -42.95 -5.28 29.84
N ARG A 218 -42.82 -4.42 30.86
CA ARG A 218 -43.95 -4.06 31.71
C ARG A 218 -44.56 -2.77 31.19
N LEU A 219 -45.58 -2.95 30.37
CA LEU A 219 -46.71 -2.02 30.29
C LEU A 219 -47.23 -1.76 31.71
N ARG A 220 -47.17 -0.51 32.16
CA ARG A 220 -48.21 0.15 32.97
C ARG A 220 -48.11 1.66 32.78
#